data_AF-A0A833XJU0-F1
#
_entry.id   AF-A0A833XJU0-F1
#
_cell.length_a   1.000
_cell.length_b   1.000
_cell.length_c   1.000
_cell.angle_alpha   90.00
_cell.angle_beta   90.00
_cell.angle_gamma   90.00
#
_symmetry.space_group_name_H-M   'P 1'
#
loop_
_entity.id
_entity.type
_entity.pdbx_description
1 polymer ?
#
loop_
_entity_poly.entity_id
_entity_poly.type
_entity_poly.pdbx_seq_one_letter_code
_entity_poly.pdbx_strand_id
1 'polypeptide(L)'
;MLGVLSTLHRKDGVIATYHIEDEIEVDDFIKEVTQTVYFNEAEVDVKCSCSLFEMRGILCRHALAIMRVNKVKKVPEKYILDRWRNDIKMTYTLIRSSYDSVDARPEVSRYSRILKRHVMSMLMI
;
A
#
# COMPACT_ATOMS: atom_id res chain seq x y z
N MET A 1 15.92 -8.90 6.01
CA MET A 1 14.54 -8.92 6.54
C MET A 1 14.63 -8.88 8.06
N LEU A 2 14.87 -7.71 8.65
CA LEU A 2 14.74 -7.59 10.10
C LEU A 2 13.24 -7.54 10.39
N GLY A 3 12.77 -8.57 11.10
CA GLY A 3 11.38 -8.65 11.51
C GLY A 3 11.06 -7.45 12.38
N VAL A 4 10.03 -6.71 11.98
CA VAL A 4 9.44 -5.64 12.79
C VAL A 4 9.12 -6.22 14.17
N LEU A 5 9.85 -5.80 15.21
CA LEU A 5 9.60 -6.21 16.58
C LEU A 5 8.33 -5.51 17.06
N SER A 6 7.23 -6.25 17.08
CA SER A 6 5.95 -5.78 17.57
C SER A 6 5.73 -6.23 19.00
N THR A 7 5.59 -5.28 19.92
CA THR A 7 5.25 -5.54 21.32
C THR A 7 3.82 -5.11 21.58
N LEU A 8 2.99 -6.01 22.12
CA LEU A 8 1.66 -5.64 22.59
C LEU A 8 1.80 -4.73 23.81
N HIS A 9 1.39 -3.47 23.67
CA HIS A 9 1.49 -2.47 24.73
C HIS A 9 0.24 -2.47 25.63
N ARG A 10 -0.96 -2.57 25.03
CA ARG A 10 -2.23 -2.52 25.76
C ARG A 10 -3.31 -3.32 25.02
N LYS A 11 -4.25 -3.92 25.75
CA LYS A 11 -5.47 -4.50 25.17
C LYS A 11 -6.68 -4.12 26.03
N ASP A 12 -7.62 -3.39 25.44
CA ASP A 12 -8.88 -2.96 26.07
C ASP A 12 -10.06 -3.54 25.28
N GLY A 13 -10.62 -4.64 25.79
CA GLY A 13 -11.69 -5.35 25.09
C GLY A 13 -11.23 -5.82 23.71
N VAL A 14 -11.87 -5.29 22.66
CA VAL A 14 -11.59 -5.64 21.26
C VAL A 14 -10.47 -4.79 20.63
N ILE A 15 -9.96 -3.78 21.33
CA ILE A 15 -8.91 -2.91 20.83
C ILE A 15 -7.57 -3.33 21.43
N ALA A 16 -6.58 -3.58 20.58
CA ALA A 16 -5.20 -3.84 20.94
C ALA A 16 -4.30 -2.72 20.41
N THR A 17 -3.36 -2.25 21.23
CA THR A 17 -2.36 -1.25 20.87
C THR A 17 -0.98 -1.89 20.89
N TYR A 18 -0.26 -1.78 19.78
CA TYR A 18 1.08 -2.31 19.59
C TYR A 18 2.08 -1.18 19.43
N HIS A 19 3.27 -1.35 20.00
CA HIS A 19 4.44 -0.53 19.69
C HIS A 19 5.39 -1.32 18.81
N ILE A 20 5.87 -0.65 17.78
CA ILE A 20 6.72 -1.22 16.75
C ILE A 20 7.98 -0.39 16.65
N GLU A 21 9.12 -1.01 16.93
CA GLU A 21 10.42 -0.42 16.67
C GLU A 21 10.77 -0.60 15.19
N ASP A 22 11.25 0.48 14.59
CA ASP A 22 11.55 0.51 13.17
C ASP A 22 12.62 1.53 12.82
N GLU A 23 13.20 1.38 11.65
CA GLU A 23 14.18 2.27 11.07
C GLU A 23 13.62 2.84 9.76
N ILE A 24 13.61 4.16 9.65
CA ILE A 24 13.22 4.85 8.43
C ILE A 24 14.40 5.64 7.88
N GLU A 25 14.61 5.52 6.57
CA GLU A 25 15.55 6.35 5.84
C GLU A 25 14.89 7.71 5.57
N VAL A 26 15.54 8.77 6.01
CA VAL A 26 15.16 10.16 5.78
C VAL A 26 16.38 10.83 5.17
N ASP A 27 16.28 11.16 3.88
CA ASP A 27 17.40 11.59 3.06
C ASP A 27 18.53 10.55 3.10
N ASP A 28 19.74 10.91 3.54
CA ASP A 28 20.89 9.99 3.65
C ASP A 28 21.10 9.46 5.09
N PHE A 29 20.08 9.59 5.97
CA PHE A 29 20.17 9.19 7.38
C PHE A 29 19.16 8.11 7.74
N ILE A 30 19.58 7.16 8.57
CA ILE A 30 18.69 6.20 9.21
C ILE A 30 18.21 6.80 10.54
N LYS A 31 16.89 6.85 10.72
CA LYS A 31 16.25 7.28 11.95
C LYS A 31 15.47 6.13 12.57
N GLU A 32 15.81 5.81 13.81
CA GLU A 32 15.00 4.92 14.65
C GLU A 32 13.70 5.62 15.06
N VAL A 33 12.59 4.91 14.89
CA VAL A 33 11.25 5.39 15.21
C VAL A 33 10.45 4.30 15.90
N THR A 34 9.60 4.69 16.82
CA THR A 34 8.58 3.81 17.39
C THR A 34 7.23 4.19 16.81
N GLN A 35 6.60 3.26 16.11
CA GLN A 35 5.25 3.43 15.55
C GLN A 35 4.22 2.78 16.46
N THR A 36 3.13 3.49 16.70
CA THR A 36 1.98 2.99 17.44
C THR A 36 0.93 2.47 16.46
N VAL A 37 0.49 1.23 16.65
CA VAL A 37 -0.54 0.61 15.82
C VAL A 37 -1.71 0.18 16.69
N TYR A 38 -2.89 0.69 16.35
CA TYR A 38 -4.16 0.32 16.94
C TYR A 38 -4.83 -0.72 16.06
N PHE A 39 -5.31 -1.81 16.66
CA PHE A 39 -6.04 -2.85 15.98
C PHE A 39 -7.38 -3.10 16.68
N ASN A 40 -8.47 -3.00 15.94
CA ASN A 40 -9.80 -3.38 16.39
C ASN A 40 -10.12 -4.78 15.86
N GLU A 41 -10.16 -5.78 16.76
CA GLU A 41 -10.45 -7.17 16.44
C GLU A 41 -11.87 -7.37 15.88
N ALA A 42 -12.86 -6.61 16.36
CA ALA A 42 -14.25 -6.76 15.96
C ALA A 42 -14.51 -6.24 14.53
N GLU A 43 -13.88 -5.12 14.17
CA GLU A 43 -14.06 -4.48 12.86
C GLU A 43 -12.96 -4.84 11.85
N VAL A 44 -11.96 -5.62 12.30
CA VAL A 44 -10.72 -5.88 11.57
C VAL A 44 -10.15 -4.56 11.03
N ASP A 45 -10.08 -3.55 11.91
CA ASP A 45 -9.57 -2.22 11.60
C ASP A 45 -8.16 -2.05 12.14
N VAL A 46 -7.30 -1.41 11.37
CA VAL A 46 -5.93 -1.08 11.77
C VAL A 46 -5.63 0.38 11.48
N LYS A 47 -5.03 1.07 12.45
CA LYS A 47 -4.56 2.44 12.31
C LYS A 47 -3.13 2.54 12.82
N CYS A 48 -2.24 3.09 12.00
CA CYS A 48 -0.84 3.28 12.36
C CYS A 48 -0.54 4.76 12.45
N SER A 49 0.27 5.17 13.43
CA SER A 49 0.74 6.56 13.60
C SER A 49 1.51 7.13 12.40
N CYS A 50 1.98 6.29 11.48
CA CYS A 50 2.60 6.75 10.24
C CYS A 50 1.58 7.33 9.23
N SER A 51 0.28 7.09 9.42
CA SER A 51 -0.83 7.62 8.61
C SER A 51 -0.73 7.38 7.10
N LEU A 52 -0.01 6.34 6.65
CA LEU A 52 0.23 6.11 5.22
C LEU A 52 -1.06 5.81 4.45
N PHE A 53 -2.04 5.19 5.09
CA PHE A 53 -3.33 4.91 4.46
C PHE A 53 -4.16 6.19 4.33
N GLU A 54 -4.18 7.04 5.35
CA GLU A 54 -4.88 8.32 5.33
C GLU A 54 -4.25 9.28 4.32
N MET A 55 -2.91 9.28 4.19
CA MET A 55 -2.19 10.16 3.27
C MET A 55 -2.16 9.66 1.83
N ARG A 56 -1.97 8.35 1.63
CA ARG A 56 -1.69 7.74 0.31
C ARG A 56 -2.57 6.56 -0.04
N GLY A 57 -3.54 6.20 0.81
CA GLY A 57 -4.40 5.02 0.67
C GLY A 57 -3.64 3.73 0.42
N ILE A 58 -2.48 3.59 1.09
CA ILE A 58 -1.64 2.39 1.07
C ILE A 58 -1.41 1.96 2.51
N LEU A 59 -1.65 0.68 2.82
CA LEU A 59 -1.32 0.12 4.12
C LEU A 59 0.20 0.10 4.32
N CYS A 60 0.68 0.66 5.42
CA CYS A 60 2.10 0.62 5.75
C CYS A 60 2.54 -0.79 6.20
N ARG A 61 3.85 -1.02 6.19
CA ARG A 61 4.44 -2.27 6.68
C ARG A 61 4.05 -2.60 8.13
N HIS A 62 3.86 -1.58 8.97
CA HIS A 62 3.44 -1.73 10.37
C HIS A 62 2.03 -2.31 10.48
N ALA A 63 1.09 -1.71 9.75
CA ALA A 63 -0.30 -2.15 9.73
C ALA A 63 -0.42 -3.59 9.20
N LEU A 64 0.30 -3.91 8.12
CA LEU A 64 0.36 -5.26 7.55
C LEU A 64 0.97 -6.27 8.54
N ALA A 65 2.03 -5.89 9.27
CA ALA A 65 2.63 -6.73 10.30
C ALA A 65 1.62 -7.05 11.42
N ILE A 66 0.88 -6.06 11.91
CA ILE A 66 -0.14 -6.26 12.95
C ILE A 66 -1.32 -7.10 12.45
N MET A 67 -1.76 -6.90 11.20
CA MET A 67 -2.76 -7.79 10.59
C MET A 67 -2.26 -9.24 10.56
N ARG A 68 -0.99 -9.47 10.21
CA ARG A 68 -0.38 -10.80 10.19
C ARG A 68 -0.32 -11.42 11.58
N VAL A 69 0.11 -10.66 12.59
CA VAL A 69 0.14 -11.11 14.01
C VAL A 69 -1.25 -11.49 14.49
N ASN A 70 -2.26 -10.73 14.11
CA ASN A 70 -3.67 -11.00 14.42
C ASN A 70 -4.34 -12.02 13.49
N LYS A 71 -3.55 -12.75 12.69
CA LYS A 71 -4.01 -13.85 11.80
C LYS A 71 -5.10 -13.43 10.81
N VAL A 72 -5.12 -12.15 10.43
CA VAL A 72 -6.00 -11.64 9.38
C VAL A 72 -5.55 -12.23 8.05
N LYS A 73 -6.38 -13.11 7.47
CA LYS A 73 -6.03 -13.85 6.23
C LYS A 73 -6.26 -13.04 4.96
N LYS A 74 -7.17 -12.06 5.00
CA LYS A 74 -7.56 -11.23 3.86
C LYS A 74 -7.64 -9.78 4.32
N VAL A 75 -7.09 -8.88 3.52
CA VAL A 75 -7.22 -7.44 3.76
C VAL A 75 -8.70 -7.05 3.60
N PRO A 76 -9.31 -6.37 4.58
CA PRO A 76 -10.68 -5.87 4.46
C PRO A 76 -10.88 -4.96 3.25
N GLU A 77 -12.05 -5.05 2.61
CA GLU A 77 -12.36 -4.30 1.38
C GLU A 77 -12.22 -2.77 1.54
N LYS A 78 -12.44 -2.23 2.74
CA LYS A 78 -12.24 -0.80 3.05
C LYS A 78 -10.82 -0.29 2.76
N TYR A 79 -9.82 -1.17 2.71
CA TYR A 79 -8.44 -0.81 2.36
C TYR A 79 -8.11 -1.02 0.87
N ILE A 80 -9.02 -1.61 0.10
CA ILE A 80 -8.85 -1.89 -1.33
C ILE A 80 -9.54 -0.78 -2.12
N LEU A 81 -8.82 0.31 -2.38
CA LEU A 81 -9.33 1.44 -3.15
C LEU A 81 -9.40 1.12 -4.65
N ASP A 82 -10.36 1.71 -5.37
CA ASP A 82 -10.60 1.45 -6.80
C ASP A 82 -9.37 1.62 -7.70
N ARG A 83 -8.48 2.58 -7.38
CA ARG A 83 -7.22 2.76 -8.12
C ARG A 83 -6.26 1.56 -8.06
N TRP A 84 -6.43 0.70 -7.05
CA TRP A 84 -5.64 -0.52 -6.85
C TRP A 84 -6.38 -1.78 -7.30
N ARG A 85 -7.65 -1.65 -7.72
CA ARG A 85 -8.48 -2.78 -8.16
C ARG A 85 -8.14 -3.13 -9.60
N ASN A 86 -7.67 -4.36 -9.81
CA ASN A 86 -7.35 -4.89 -11.14
C ASN A 86 -8.59 -5.30 -11.95
N ASP A 87 -9.74 -5.44 -11.30
CA ASP A 87 -11.00 -5.82 -11.93
C ASP A 87 -11.79 -4.61 -12.44
N ILE A 88 -11.31 -3.38 -12.18
CA ILE A 88 -11.86 -2.16 -12.78
C ILE A 88 -10.98 -1.75 -13.96
N LYS A 89 -11.59 -1.60 -15.14
CA LYS A 89 -10.91 -0.96 -16.27
C LYS A 89 -10.76 0.53 -15.98
N MET A 90 -9.55 0.96 -15.62
CA MET A 90 -9.27 2.38 -15.43
C MET A 90 -9.45 3.17 -16.74
N THR A 91 -10.45 4.04 -16.75
CA THR A 91 -10.89 4.78 -17.95
C THR A 91 -9.91 5.85 -18.41
N TYR A 92 -8.94 6.26 -17.59
CA TYR A 92 -7.93 7.25 -17.98
C TYR A 92 -6.96 6.74 -19.06
N THR A 93 -6.85 5.42 -19.28
CA THR A 93 -6.07 4.86 -20.41
C THR A 93 -6.81 5.02 -21.75
N LEU A 94 -8.03 5.54 -21.75
CA LEU A 94 -8.87 5.77 -22.94
C LEU A 94 -8.94 7.24 -23.36
N ILE A 95 -8.27 8.15 -22.66
CA ILE A 95 -8.20 9.56 -23.09
C ILE A 95 -7.30 9.60 -24.32
N ARG A 96 -7.92 9.65 -25.50
CA ARG A 96 -7.24 9.84 -26.78
C ARG A 96 -6.63 11.23 -26.79
N SER A 97 -5.33 11.32 -26.57
CA SER A 97 -4.59 12.57 -26.61
C SER A 97 -4.35 12.99 -28.06
N SER A 98 -4.12 14.28 -28.33
CA SER A 98 -3.79 14.75 -29.69
C SER A 98 -2.49 14.16 -30.24
N TYR A 99 -1.62 13.63 -29.37
CA TYR A 99 -0.40 12.90 -29.75
C TYR A 99 -0.70 11.52 -30.35
N ASP A 100 -1.82 10.89 -29.98
CA ASP A 100 -2.20 9.57 -30.51
C ASP A 100 -2.57 9.62 -32.00
N SER A 101 -2.97 10.79 -32.52
CA SER A 101 -3.28 10.97 -33.94
C SER A 101 -2.07 11.28 -34.82
N VAL A 102 -0.91 11.61 -34.24
CA VAL A 102 0.27 12.07 -35.01
C VAL A 102 1.28 10.95 -35.25
N ASP A 103 1.23 9.83 -34.51
CA ASP A 103 2.31 8.84 -34.55
C ASP A 103 1.88 7.45 -35.04
N ALA A 104 1.84 7.30 -36.37
CA ALA A 104 1.78 6.02 -37.05
C ALA A 104 3.18 5.40 -37.28
N ARG A 105 4.22 5.82 -36.54
CA ARG A 105 5.57 5.26 -36.69
C ARG A 105 5.68 3.94 -35.90
N PRO A 106 6.31 2.90 -36.47
CA PRO A 106 6.41 1.58 -35.83
C PRO A 106 7.21 1.58 -34.52
N GLU A 107 7.99 2.62 -34.24
CA GLU A 107 8.78 2.78 -33.00
C GLU A 107 7.89 3.08 -31.76
N VAL A 108 6.74 3.73 -31.94
CA VAL A 108 5.78 4.03 -30.84
C VAL A 108 4.90 2.84 -30.51
N SER A 109 4.75 1.89 -31.43
CA SER A 109 4.13 0.58 -31.13
C SER A 109 4.89 -0.15 -30.03
N ARG A 110 6.23 -0.04 -30.00
CA ARG A 110 7.05 -0.61 -28.92
C ARG A 110 6.76 0.08 -27.59
N TYR A 111 6.65 1.42 -27.58
CA TYR A 111 6.33 2.19 -26.37
C TYR A 111 4.92 1.90 -25.84
N SER A 112 3.92 1.78 -26.70
CA SER A 112 2.55 1.41 -26.29
C SER A 112 2.47 0.00 -25.69
N ARG A 113 3.24 -0.95 -26.24
CA ARG A 113 3.35 -2.32 -25.71
C ARG A 113 4.11 -2.33 -24.38
N ILE A 114 5.14 -1.51 -24.25
CA ILE A 114 5.94 -1.33 -23.04
C ILE A 114 5.11 -0.65 -21.94
N LEU A 115 4.34 0.41 -22.23
CA LEU A 115 3.40 1.05 -21.29
C LEU A 115 2.29 0.09 -20.87
N LYS A 116 1.66 -0.63 -21.80
CA LYS A 116 0.71 -1.70 -21.48
C LYS A 116 1.35 -2.78 -20.61
N ARG A 117 2.62 -3.08 -20.80
CA ARG A 117 3.35 -4.12 -20.05
C ARG A 117 3.90 -3.63 -18.71
N HIS A 118 4.27 -2.36 -18.57
CA HIS A 118 4.80 -1.78 -17.33
C HIS A 118 3.71 -1.25 -16.40
N VAL A 119 2.58 -0.77 -16.91
CA VAL A 119 1.38 -0.60 -16.07
C VAL A 119 1.01 -1.94 -15.46
N MET A 120 1.19 -3.04 -16.21
CA MET A 120 1.02 -4.42 -15.73
C MET A 120 2.21 -5.00 -14.95
N SER A 121 3.39 -4.35 -14.92
CA SER A 121 4.59 -4.86 -14.21
C SER A 121 5.02 -4.03 -13.00
N MET A 122 4.53 -2.79 -12.83
CA MET A 122 4.51 -2.08 -11.54
C MET A 122 3.43 -2.64 -10.60
N LEU A 123 2.96 -3.85 -10.91
CA LEU A 123 1.79 -4.57 -10.45
C LEU A 123 2.20 -5.86 -9.71
N MET A 124 3.44 -5.92 -9.20
CA MET A 124 4.00 -7.11 -8.54
C MET A 124 4.69 -6.86 -7.19
N ILE A 125 4.58 -5.67 -6.59
CA ILE A 125 4.95 -5.44 -5.18
C ILE A 125 3.99 -4.43 -4.56
#